data_AF-A0AAU4MVP7-F1
#
_entry.id   AF-A0AAU4MVP7-F1
#
_cell.length_a   1.000
_cell.length_b   1.000
_cell.length_c   1.000
_cell.angle_alpha   90.00
_cell.angle_beta   90.00
_cell.angle_gamma   90.00
#
_symmetry.space_group_name_H-M   'P 1'
#
loop_
_entity.id
_entity.type
_entity.pdbx_description
1 polymer ?
#
loop_
_entity_poly.entity_id
_entity_poly.type
_entity_poly.pdbx_seq_one_letter_code
_entity_poly.pdbx_strand_id
1 'polypeptide(L)'
;MVARLVVAAPSSGSGKTTVATGLMAALAATGLTVSGHKVGPDYIDPGYHALATGRPGRNLDAYLCGPELMAPLFAHGAAGADVAVVEGVMGLYDGAAGAGELASTAQIAKLLRAPVVLVVDASSQSRSVAALVHGFVSWDPEVRIGGVILNKVGSDRHEALLREAVEEVGVPVLGVLRRAAPVETPSRHLGLVPVAERRGDAVAAVAAMGELVRRGCDLAALLALARGASDLGGEPWTASGLRPSPPSPDGLDAPGPRTIEARGSGSGAHGEGKGRDGEQPRRRRPVVAVAGGPAFTFSYTEHAELLTAAGADVVVFDPLRDTRLPDGTDGLVIGGGFPEVYAPELSANEPLRQAVGELARSGAPVAAECAGLLYLARSLDGQKMCGVLDAEARMGAALTLGYRDAVAVSDSALAVAGTRLRGHEFHRTVVEPGAGPVAAWGMHRPERRLEGFVQQGVHASYLHTHWAAEPGIARRFVERCTR
;
A
#
# COMPACT_ATOMS: atom_id res chain seq x y z
N MET A 1 -5.17 14.59 19.08
CA MET A 1 -3.79 14.06 19.16
C MET A 1 -3.88 12.57 19.43
N VAL A 2 -3.20 11.73 18.64
CA VAL A 2 -3.19 10.26 18.82
C VAL A 2 -1.86 9.85 19.42
N ALA A 3 -1.90 9.06 20.51
CA ALA A 3 -0.71 8.47 21.12
C ALA A 3 -0.04 7.54 20.09
N ARG A 4 1.29 7.54 19.99
CA ARG A 4 1.96 6.73 18.96
C ARG A 4 3.37 6.32 19.33
N LEU A 5 3.78 5.16 18.84
CA LEU A 5 5.15 4.70 18.90
C LEU A 5 5.54 3.97 17.62
N VAL A 6 6.84 3.87 17.39
CA VAL A 6 7.43 3.10 16.30
C VAL A 6 8.11 1.87 16.87
N VAL A 7 7.83 0.69 16.31
CA VAL A 7 8.55 -0.55 16.62
C VAL A 7 9.62 -0.76 15.57
N ALA A 8 10.88 -0.68 15.96
CA ALA A 8 12.04 -0.85 15.07
C ALA A 8 12.97 -1.96 15.56
N ALA A 9 14.03 -2.25 14.83
CA ALA A 9 15.07 -3.20 15.24
C ALA A 9 16.42 -2.85 14.60
N PRO A 10 17.53 -3.39 15.12
CA PRO A 10 18.84 -3.25 14.49
C PRO A 10 18.93 -3.83 13.08
N SER A 11 18.16 -4.89 12.79
CA SER A 11 18.17 -5.56 11.50
C SER A 11 16.87 -6.33 11.21
N SER A 12 16.76 -6.87 10.00
CA SER A 12 15.71 -7.82 9.64
C SER A 12 15.84 -9.13 10.43
N GLY A 13 14.72 -9.79 10.74
CA GLY A 13 14.71 -11.07 11.46
C GLY A 13 14.83 -10.98 12.99
N SER A 14 14.99 -9.79 13.58
CA SER A 14 15.02 -9.61 15.04
C SER A 14 13.66 -9.83 15.73
N GLY A 15 12.57 -10.00 14.96
CA GLY A 15 11.22 -10.26 15.45
C GLY A 15 10.32 -9.02 15.59
N LYS A 16 10.61 -7.94 14.84
CA LYS A 16 9.78 -6.72 14.79
C LYS A 16 8.31 -7.02 14.57
N THR A 17 7.99 -7.80 13.53
CA THR A 17 6.60 -8.13 13.15
C THR A 17 5.85 -8.85 14.26
N THR A 18 6.51 -9.80 14.93
CA THR A 18 5.96 -10.48 16.10
C THR A 18 5.63 -9.50 17.22
N VAL A 19 6.54 -8.58 17.52
CA VAL A 19 6.35 -7.57 18.56
C VAL A 19 5.30 -6.55 18.17
N ALA A 20 5.34 -6.00 16.95
CA ALA A 20 4.43 -4.96 16.50
C ALA A 20 2.99 -5.47 16.38
N THR A 21 2.80 -6.60 15.67
CA THR A 21 1.48 -7.24 15.56
C THR A 21 0.98 -7.72 16.92
N GLY A 22 1.85 -8.31 17.74
CA GLY A 22 1.50 -8.73 19.10
C GLY A 22 1.12 -7.56 20.00
N LEU A 23 1.82 -6.43 19.90
CA LEU A 23 1.49 -5.21 20.65
C LEU A 23 0.14 -4.65 20.22
N MET A 24 -0.12 -4.60 18.90
CA MET A 24 -1.43 -4.17 18.38
C MET A 24 -2.56 -5.06 18.93
N ALA A 25 -2.39 -6.39 18.86
CA ALA A 25 -3.38 -7.34 19.36
C ALA A 25 -3.58 -7.24 20.88
N ALA A 26 -2.48 -7.11 21.65
CA ALA A 26 -2.53 -7.00 23.10
C ALA A 26 -3.20 -5.70 23.58
N LEU A 27 -2.96 -4.58 22.89
CA LEU A 27 -3.61 -3.30 23.17
C LEU A 27 -5.09 -3.32 22.73
N ALA A 28 -5.42 -3.92 21.59
CA ALA A 28 -6.81 -4.06 21.16
C ALA A 28 -7.61 -4.93 22.15
N ALA A 29 -6.99 -6.00 22.69
CA ALA A 29 -7.61 -6.87 23.69
C ALA A 29 -7.90 -6.18 25.03
N THR A 30 -7.31 -5.01 25.31
CA THR A 30 -7.64 -4.20 26.50
C THR A 30 -8.81 -3.24 26.25
N GLY A 31 -9.41 -3.28 25.06
CA GLY A 31 -10.54 -2.43 24.66
C GLY A 31 -10.14 -1.10 24.01
N LEU A 32 -8.84 -0.87 23.76
CA LEU A 32 -8.38 0.33 23.05
C LEU A 32 -8.62 0.19 21.55
N THR A 33 -8.97 1.31 20.90
CA THR A 33 -8.96 1.42 19.45
C THR A 33 -7.52 1.64 18.98
N VAL A 34 -6.95 0.65 18.29
CA VAL A 34 -5.55 0.67 17.85
C VAL A 34 -5.46 0.89 16.35
N SER A 35 -4.63 1.83 15.88
CA SER A 35 -4.30 1.96 14.45
C SER A 35 -2.96 1.32 14.12
N GLY A 36 -2.94 0.42 13.13
CA GLY A 36 -1.73 -0.24 12.66
C GLY A 36 -1.17 0.41 11.40
N HIS A 37 0.12 0.72 11.39
CA HIS A 37 0.81 1.30 10.25
C HIS A 37 2.11 0.55 9.97
N LYS A 38 2.51 0.48 8.70
CA LYS A 38 3.75 -0.16 8.25
C LYS A 38 4.61 0.84 7.49
N VAL A 39 5.89 0.96 7.86
CA VAL A 39 6.86 1.72 7.06
C VAL A 39 7.20 0.95 5.78
N GLY A 40 7.28 1.67 4.66
CA GLY A 40 7.68 1.14 3.36
C GLY A 40 6.53 0.45 2.60
N PRO A 41 6.84 -0.21 1.47
CA PRO A 41 5.85 -0.62 0.48
C PRO A 41 5.36 -2.06 0.68
N ASP A 42 5.36 -2.56 1.91
CA ASP A 42 4.98 -3.94 2.21
C ASP A 42 3.45 -4.11 2.31
N TYR A 43 2.92 -5.17 1.72
CA TYR A 43 1.48 -5.49 1.75
C TYR A 43 1.13 -6.59 2.74
N ILE A 44 2.12 -7.36 3.21
CA ILE A 44 1.86 -8.53 4.05
C ILE A 44 1.61 -8.09 5.50
N ASP A 45 2.51 -7.28 6.07
CA ASP A 45 2.39 -6.83 7.45
C ASP A 45 1.10 -6.01 7.70
N PRO A 46 0.66 -5.08 6.82
CA PRO A 46 -0.64 -4.41 6.96
C PRO A 46 -1.84 -5.36 7.06
N GLY A 47 -1.78 -6.52 6.39
CA GLY A 47 -2.81 -7.56 6.53
C GLY A 47 -2.88 -8.13 7.95
N TYR A 48 -1.73 -8.39 8.58
CA TYR A 48 -1.66 -8.84 9.98
C TYR A 48 -2.06 -7.73 10.96
N HIS A 49 -1.69 -6.48 10.68
CA HIS A 49 -2.13 -5.33 11.44
C HIS A 49 -3.66 -5.20 11.40
N ALA A 50 -4.27 -5.42 10.24
CA ALA A 50 -5.72 -5.36 10.10
C ALA A 50 -6.43 -6.46 10.89
N LEU A 51 -5.88 -7.68 10.91
CA LEU A 51 -6.38 -8.74 11.78
C LEU A 51 -6.24 -8.39 13.27
N ALA A 52 -5.10 -7.81 13.66
CA ALA A 52 -4.82 -7.49 15.06
C ALA A 52 -5.68 -6.33 15.60
N THR A 53 -6.00 -5.37 14.74
CA THR A 53 -6.66 -4.11 15.14
C THR A 53 -8.13 -4.02 14.75
N GLY A 54 -8.59 -4.84 13.81
CA GLY A 54 -9.92 -4.71 13.19
C GLY A 54 -10.07 -3.47 12.29
N ARG A 55 -8.98 -2.76 12.00
CA ARG A 55 -8.95 -1.56 11.14
C ARG A 55 -8.10 -1.83 9.90
N PRO A 56 -8.31 -1.13 8.78
CA PRO A 56 -7.43 -1.26 7.63
C PRO A 56 -5.97 -0.97 7.99
N GLY A 57 -5.05 -1.87 7.62
CA GLY A 57 -3.62 -1.59 7.69
C GLY A 57 -3.22 -0.55 6.64
N ARG A 58 -2.24 0.29 6.96
CA ARG A 58 -1.79 1.39 6.09
C ARG A 58 -0.28 1.48 6.00
N ASN A 59 0.18 1.93 4.84
CA ASN A 59 1.59 2.12 4.57
C ASN A 59 2.01 3.58 4.77
N LEU A 60 3.21 3.77 5.32
CA LEU A 60 3.88 5.05 5.43
C LEU A 60 5.20 4.94 4.67
N ASP A 61 5.16 5.37 3.41
CA ASP A 61 6.28 5.27 2.50
C ASP A 61 6.66 6.66 1.95
N ALA A 62 7.70 7.23 2.53
CA ALA A 62 8.22 8.54 2.14
C ALA A 62 8.88 8.53 0.76
N TYR A 63 9.27 7.36 0.23
CA TYR A 63 9.75 7.28 -1.14
C TYR A 63 8.56 7.42 -2.09
N LEU A 64 7.52 6.61 -1.93
CA LEU A 64 6.35 6.59 -2.83
C LEU A 64 5.53 7.88 -2.75
N CYS A 65 5.22 8.35 -1.54
CA CYS A 65 4.30 9.47 -1.33
C CYS A 65 4.99 10.81 -1.06
N GLY A 66 6.30 10.80 -0.79
CA GLY A 66 7.02 11.99 -0.33
C GLY A 66 6.98 12.16 1.20
N PRO A 67 8.05 12.67 1.82
CA PRO A 67 8.12 12.90 3.27
C PRO A 67 6.99 13.79 3.82
N GLU A 68 6.53 14.75 3.04
CA GLU A 68 5.50 15.73 3.38
C GLU A 68 4.13 15.10 3.62
N LEU A 69 3.84 13.95 3.01
CA LEU A 69 2.57 13.23 3.19
C LEU A 69 2.57 12.27 4.38
N MET A 70 3.71 12.01 5.02
CA MET A 70 3.80 11.01 6.09
C MET A 70 2.95 11.35 7.31
N ALA A 71 3.05 12.59 7.82
CA ALA A 71 2.24 13.03 8.95
C ALA A 71 0.74 13.15 8.58
N PRO A 72 0.34 13.75 7.44
CA PRO A 72 -1.05 13.76 6.98
C PRO A 72 -1.68 12.37 6.80
N LEU A 73 -0.98 11.44 6.15
CA LEU A 73 -1.47 10.06 5.93
C LEU A 73 -1.57 9.28 7.24
N PHE A 74 -0.58 9.46 8.13
CA PHE A 74 -0.65 8.89 9.47
C PHE A 74 -1.87 9.42 10.23
N ALA A 75 -2.10 10.74 10.22
CA ALA A 75 -3.22 11.36 10.94
C ALA A 75 -4.58 10.88 10.40
N HIS A 76 -4.71 10.73 9.08
CA HIS A 76 -5.89 10.15 8.43
C HIS A 76 -6.14 8.71 8.90
N GLY A 77 -5.12 7.85 8.83
CA GLY A 77 -5.24 6.45 9.21
C GLY A 77 -5.52 6.24 10.71
N ALA A 78 -4.89 7.06 11.54
CA ALA A 78 -5.02 7.02 12.99
C ALA A 78 -6.29 7.74 13.51
N ALA A 79 -7.10 8.34 12.64
CA ALA A 79 -8.30 9.05 13.04
C ALA A 79 -9.24 8.16 13.88
N GLY A 80 -9.61 8.63 15.06
CA GLY A 80 -10.46 7.92 16.01
C GLY A 80 -9.78 6.79 16.78
N ALA A 81 -8.46 6.60 16.67
CA ALA A 81 -7.72 5.64 17.47
C ALA A 81 -7.21 6.25 18.80
N ASP A 82 -7.16 5.43 19.85
CA ASP A 82 -6.56 5.78 21.14
C ASP A 82 -5.03 5.76 21.05
N VAL A 83 -4.50 4.81 20.26
CA VAL A 83 -3.06 4.61 20.06
C VAL A 83 -2.77 4.09 18.65
N ALA A 84 -1.68 4.56 18.05
CA ALA A 84 -1.16 4.05 16.79
C ALA A 84 0.19 3.35 17.00
N VAL A 85 0.35 2.18 16.39
CA VAL A 85 1.60 1.42 16.39
C VAL A 85 2.12 1.40 14.96
N VAL A 86 3.36 1.89 14.77
CA VAL A 86 4.02 1.94 13.47
C VAL A 86 5.11 0.88 13.43
N GLU A 87 4.96 -0.14 12.61
CA GLU A 87 5.99 -1.16 12.38
C GLU A 87 7.04 -0.65 11.38
N GLY A 88 8.31 -0.69 11.77
CA GLY A 88 9.43 -0.32 10.91
C GLY A 88 9.68 -1.29 9.75
N VAL A 89 10.49 -0.87 8.79
CA VAL A 89 11.05 -1.70 7.71
C VAL A 89 12.53 -1.95 7.98
N MET A 90 13.05 -3.11 7.57
CA MET A 90 14.48 -3.46 7.69
C MET A 90 15.09 -3.11 9.07
N GLY A 91 16.33 -2.64 9.16
CA GLY A 91 16.88 -2.00 10.36
C GLY A 91 16.37 -0.56 10.53
N LEU A 92 16.47 -0.01 11.75
CA LEU A 92 15.99 1.33 12.10
C LEU A 92 16.49 2.40 11.11
N TYR A 93 17.77 2.34 10.73
CA TYR A 93 18.43 3.31 9.87
C TYR A 93 18.51 2.90 8.40
N ASP A 94 17.94 1.75 8.02
CA ASP A 94 18.02 1.25 6.65
C ASP A 94 16.92 1.88 5.79
N GLY A 95 17.30 2.83 4.92
CA GLY A 95 16.41 3.49 3.96
C GLY A 95 16.42 2.88 2.57
N ALA A 96 15.78 3.56 1.63
CA ALA A 96 15.83 3.24 0.21
C ALA A 96 17.27 3.24 -0.31
N ALA A 97 17.64 2.20 -1.07
CA ALA A 97 18.99 2.02 -1.55
C ALA A 97 19.50 3.24 -2.33
N GLY A 98 20.66 3.78 -1.91
CA GLY A 98 21.27 4.95 -2.53
C GLY A 98 20.57 6.29 -2.26
N ALA A 99 19.61 6.35 -1.32
CA ALA A 99 18.84 7.55 -0.99
C ALA A 99 19.10 8.08 0.44
N GLY A 100 20.16 7.61 1.09
CA GLY A 100 20.49 7.99 2.47
C GLY A 100 19.40 7.56 3.44
N GLU A 101 18.87 8.52 4.21
CA GLU A 101 17.83 8.27 5.22
C GLU A 101 16.41 8.08 4.65
N LEU A 102 16.19 8.43 3.38
CA LEU A 102 14.85 8.41 2.77
C LEU A 102 14.20 7.03 2.88
N ALA A 103 12.95 6.99 3.32
CA ALA A 103 12.14 5.80 3.56
C ALA A 103 12.70 4.82 4.61
N SER A 104 13.62 5.27 5.47
CA SER A 104 14.02 4.51 6.66
C SER A 104 12.99 4.62 7.77
N THR A 105 13.02 3.66 8.71
CA THR A 105 12.19 3.71 9.91
C THR A 105 12.52 4.93 10.78
N ALA A 106 13.80 5.32 10.86
CA ALA A 106 14.27 6.51 11.56
C ALA A 106 13.65 7.80 11.01
N GLN A 107 13.64 7.96 9.68
CA GLN A 107 13.01 9.11 9.04
C GLN A 107 11.53 9.20 9.40
N ILE A 108 10.79 8.09 9.31
CA ILE A 108 9.37 8.07 9.67
C ILE A 108 9.19 8.39 11.15
N ALA A 109 10.01 7.86 12.05
CA ALA A 109 9.93 8.20 13.48
C ALA A 109 10.10 9.70 13.74
N LYS A 110 11.04 10.35 13.05
CA LYS A 110 11.26 11.82 13.13
C LYS A 110 10.10 12.62 12.56
N LEU A 111 9.64 12.28 11.35
CA LEU A 111 8.48 12.94 10.71
C LEU A 111 7.23 12.81 11.57
N LEU A 112 7.06 11.67 12.24
CA LEU A 112 5.97 11.42 13.16
C LEU A 112 6.25 11.90 14.58
N ARG A 113 7.41 12.48 14.91
CA ARG A 113 7.79 12.84 16.30
C ARG A 113 7.48 11.73 17.31
N ALA A 114 7.65 10.48 16.89
CA ALA A 114 7.20 9.30 17.60
C ALA A 114 8.40 8.63 18.29
N PRO A 115 8.29 8.26 19.58
CA PRO A 115 9.32 7.47 20.23
C PRO A 115 9.44 6.08 19.58
N VAL A 116 10.67 5.59 19.53
CA VAL A 116 11.02 4.27 19.01
C VAL A 116 11.18 3.28 20.16
N VAL A 117 10.58 2.11 20.01
CA VAL A 117 10.85 0.91 20.82
C VAL A 117 11.73 -0.02 19.98
N LEU A 118 12.96 -0.25 20.41
CA LEU A 118 13.94 -1.06 19.68
C LEU A 118 13.83 -2.53 20.08
N VAL A 119 13.47 -3.40 19.14
CA VAL A 119 13.40 -4.85 19.32
C VAL A 119 14.76 -5.45 19.02
N VAL A 120 15.39 -6.05 20.02
CA VAL A 120 16.75 -6.61 19.91
C VAL A 120 16.71 -8.12 20.04
N ASP A 121 17.29 -8.83 19.06
CA ASP A 121 17.49 -10.28 19.16
C ASP A 121 18.61 -10.58 20.16
N ALA A 122 18.24 -11.12 21.31
CA ALA A 122 19.17 -11.46 22.38
C ALA A 122 19.58 -12.94 22.38
N SER A 123 19.24 -13.72 21.34
CA SER A 123 19.39 -15.19 21.33
C SER A 123 20.82 -15.69 21.60
N SER A 124 21.84 -14.92 21.23
CA SER A 124 23.26 -15.26 21.36
C SER A 124 24.09 -14.11 21.95
N GLN A 125 23.48 -13.24 22.77
CA GLN A 125 24.14 -12.07 23.33
C GLN A 125 24.01 -12.05 24.85
N SER A 126 24.96 -11.43 25.55
CA SER A 126 24.80 -11.06 26.97
C SER A 126 25.12 -9.58 27.11
N ARG A 127 26.31 -9.20 27.58
CA ARG A 127 26.70 -7.79 27.76
C ARG A 127 26.78 -7.01 26.45
N SER A 128 27.09 -7.66 25.33
CA SER A 128 27.20 -7.00 24.01
C SER A 128 25.92 -6.33 23.54
N VAL A 129 24.76 -6.70 24.10
CA VAL A 129 23.48 -6.02 23.83
C VAL A 129 23.56 -4.54 24.19
N ALA A 130 24.31 -4.18 25.25
CA ALA A 130 24.49 -2.80 25.70
C ALA A 130 25.24 -1.97 24.66
N ALA A 131 26.33 -2.51 24.10
CA ALA A 131 27.09 -1.83 23.05
C ALA A 131 26.25 -1.61 21.79
N LEU A 132 25.44 -2.60 21.41
CA LEU A 132 24.51 -2.49 20.30
C LEU A 132 23.47 -1.40 20.55
N VAL A 133 22.77 -1.45 21.69
CA VAL A 133 21.76 -0.44 22.06
C VAL A 133 22.38 0.95 22.14
N HIS A 134 23.53 1.09 22.80
CA HIS A 134 24.25 2.35 22.90
C HIS A 134 24.56 2.91 21.51
N GLY A 135 25.11 2.09 20.60
CA GLY A 135 25.41 2.51 19.23
C GLY A 135 24.17 3.07 18.53
N PHE A 136 23.04 2.36 18.58
CA PHE A 136 21.79 2.80 17.97
C PHE A 136 21.23 4.08 18.60
N VAL A 137 21.35 4.25 19.92
CA VAL A 137 20.89 5.44 20.64
C VAL A 137 21.77 6.66 20.32
N SER A 138 23.09 6.47 20.23
CA SER A 138 24.03 7.57 20.00
C SER A 138 24.17 7.99 18.53
N TRP A 139 23.69 7.16 17.59
CA TRP A 139 23.94 7.34 16.15
C TRP A 139 23.22 8.56 15.56
N ASP A 140 21.92 8.68 15.79
CA ASP A 140 21.11 9.84 15.39
C ASP A 140 20.37 10.39 16.63
N PRO A 141 20.82 11.52 17.20
CA PRO A 141 20.24 12.09 18.41
C PRO A 141 18.80 12.64 18.21
N GLU A 142 18.35 12.82 16.97
CA GLU A 142 16.96 13.21 16.69
C GLU A 142 16.00 12.02 16.80
N VAL A 143 16.50 10.78 16.73
CA VAL A 143 15.70 9.57 16.90
C VAL A 143 15.54 9.23 18.38
N ARG A 144 14.36 9.50 18.92
CA ARG A 144 14.04 9.22 20.33
C ARG A 144 13.80 7.73 20.56
N ILE A 145 14.87 6.96 20.84
CA ILE A 145 14.73 5.58 21.35
C ILE A 145 14.28 5.62 22.81
N GLY A 146 13.00 5.31 23.03
CA GLY A 146 12.35 5.41 24.34
C GLY A 146 12.39 4.13 25.18
N GLY A 147 12.81 3.02 24.60
CA GLY A 147 12.95 1.75 25.30
C GLY A 147 13.31 0.58 24.40
N VAL A 148 13.63 -0.56 25.02
CA VAL A 148 14.05 -1.80 24.35
C VAL A 148 13.11 -2.95 24.69
N ILE A 149 12.81 -3.80 23.70
CA ILE A 149 12.23 -5.13 23.92
C ILE A 149 13.29 -6.17 23.56
N LEU A 150 13.66 -7.01 24.53
CA LEU A 150 14.61 -8.10 24.33
C LEU A 150 13.87 -9.34 23.82
N ASN A 151 14.20 -9.81 22.63
CA ASN A 151 13.54 -10.94 22.00
C ASN A 151 14.41 -12.21 22.04
N LYS A 152 13.75 -13.38 22.01
CA LYS A 152 14.37 -14.72 21.99
C LYS A 152 15.27 -15.01 23.20
N VAL A 153 14.93 -14.46 24.36
CA VAL A 153 15.68 -14.65 25.61
C VAL A 153 15.53 -16.09 26.11
N GLY A 154 16.65 -16.69 26.52
CA GLY A 154 16.73 -18.13 26.80
C GLY A 154 16.32 -18.58 28.20
N SER A 155 16.52 -17.74 29.22
CA SER A 155 16.24 -18.09 30.63
C SER A 155 16.17 -16.85 31.52
N ASP A 156 15.71 -17.01 32.77
CA ASP A 156 15.65 -15.92 33.76
C ASP A 156 17.04 -15.35 34.08
N ARG A 157 18.05 -16.22 34.21
CA ARG A 157 19.46 -15.80 34.38
C ARG A 157 19.95 -14.97 33.20
N HIS A 158 19.60 -15.38 31.99
CA HIS A 158 19.97 -14.65 30.78
C HIS A 158 19.28 -13.29 30.74
N GLU A 159 18.00 -13.21 31.10
CA GLU A 159 17.29 -11.94 31.23
C GLU A 159 17.95 -10.98 32.23
N ALA A 160 18.33 -11.45 33.41
CA ALA A 160 18.97 -10.61 34.42
C ALA A 160 20.26 -9.96 33.88
N LEU A 161 21.10 -10.74 33.20
CA LEU A 161 22.34 -10.24 32.58
C LEU A 161 22.07 -9.22 31.47
N LEU A 162 21.02 -9.43 30.66
CA LEU A 162 20.67 -8.50 29.59
C LEU A 162 20.12 -7.19 30.16
N ARG A 163 19.25 -7.25 31.19
CA ARG A 163 18.69 -6.06 31.84
C ARG A 163 19.78 -5.21 32.48
N GLU A 164 20.66 -5.81 33.27
CA GLU A 164 21.81 -5.14 33.88
C GLU A 164 22.64 -4.41 32.81
N ALA A 165 22.94 -5.09 31.70
CA ALA A 165 23.72 -4.51 30.62
C ALA A 165 23.02 -3.33 29.92
N VAL A 166 21.71 -3.43 29.64
CA VAL A 166 20.95 -2.34 28.98
C VAL A 166 20.71 -1.16 29.92
N GLU A 167 20.53 -1.40 31.21
CA GLU A 167 20.36 -0.35 32.23
C GLU A 167 21.60 0.57 32.31
N GLU A 168 22.82 0.04 32.13
CA GLU A 168 24.05 0.84 32.04
C GLU A 168 24.05 1.85 30.88
N VAL A 169 23.26 1.60 29.82
CA VAL A 169 23.10 2.51 28.67
C VAL A 169 22.11 3.63 28.97
N GLY A 170 21.29 3.50 30.03
CA GLY A 170 20.27 4.47 30.40
C GLY A 170 18.97 4.36 29.59
N VAL A 171 18.72 3.22 28.92
CA VAL A 171 17.48 2.96 28.18
C VAL A 171 16.65 1.91 28.91
N PRO A 172 15.35 2.13 29.14
CA PRO A 172 14.53 1.16 29.86
C PRO A 172 14.24 -0.10 29.03
N VAL A 173 14.29 -1.27 29.66
CA VAL A 173 13.81 -2.53 29.08
C VAL A 173 12.31 -2.66 29.34
N LEU A 174 11.50 -2.37 28.31
CA LEU A 174 10.04 -2.36 28.34
C LEU A 174 9.40 -3.72 28.14
N GLY A 175 10.20 -4.74 27.79
CA GLY A 175 9.70 -6.11 27.66
C GLY A 175 10.78 -7.12 27.35
N VAL A 176 10.48 -8.37 27.68
CA VAL A 176 11.33 -9.54 27.44
C VAL A 176 10.48 -10.68 26.91
N LEU A 177 10.77 -11.11 25.68
CA LEU A 177 10.10 -12.23 25.05
C LEU A 177 10.99 -13.48 25.10
N ARG A 178 10.48 -14.54 25.72
CA ARG A 178 11.14 -15.84 25.77
C ARG A 178 11.23 -16.44 24.37
N ARG A 179 12.26 -17.25 24.13
CA ARG A 179 12.34 -18.09 22.94
C ARG A 179 11.17 -19.09 22.95
N ALA A 180 10.19 -18.87 22.08
CA ALA A 180 9.14 -19.83 21.81
C ALA A 180 9.62 -20.85 20.76
N ALA A 181 9.07 -22.07 20.78
CA ALA A 181 9.22 -22.98 19.65
C ALA A 181 8.66 -22.29 18.39
N PRO A 182 9.32 -22.41 17.23
CA PRO A 182 8.75 -21.87 16.01
C PRO A 182 7.37 -22.50 15.80
N VAL A 183 6.32 -21.67 15.70
CA VAL A 183 5.05 -22.14 15.15
C VAL A 183 5.38 -22.65 13.75
N GLU A 184 5.11 -23.93 13.47
CA GLU A 184 5.33 -24.51 12.15
C GLU A 184 4.47 -23.75 11.13
N THR A 185 5.06 -22.77 10.45
CA THR A 185 4.50 -22.15 9.26
C THR A 185 5.05 -22.88 8.04
N PRO A 186 4.23 -23.66 7.30
CA PRO A 186 4.64 -24.30 6.05
C PRO A 186 5.02 -23.27 4.98
N SER A 187 5.73 -23.76 3.94
CA SER A 187 6.38 -23.03 2.85
C SER A 187 5.90 -21.59 2.60
N ARG A 188 6.81 -20.66 2.84
CA ARG A 188 6.70 -19.24 2.54
C ARG A 188 6.82 -19.02 1.02
N HIS A 189 5.83 -18.42 0.38
CA HIS A 189 6.05 -17.83 -0.95
C HIS A 189 6.92 -16.58 -0.74
N LEU A 190 8.13 -16.58 -1.31
CA LEU A 190 9.10 -15.47 -1.19
C LEU A 190 9.52 -15.08 0.24
N GLY A 191 9.26 -15.91 1.26
CA GLY A 191 9.73 -15.68 2.63
C GLY A 191 8.67 -15.28 3.66
N LEU A 192 7.40 -15.05 3.25
CA LEU A 192 6.26 -14.74 4.12
C LEU A 192 4.96 -15.40 3.62
N VAL A 193 3.91 -15.47 4.46
CA VAL A 193 2.58 -16.00 4.10
C VAL A 193 1.55 -14.88 4.28
N PRO A 194 0.84 -14.45 3.22
CA PRO A 194 -0.23 -13.46 3.31
C PRO A 194 -1.39 -13.96 4.17
N VAL A 195 -2.02 -13.04 4.91
CA VAL A 195 -3.19 -13.32 5.75
C VAL A 195 -4.32 -14.00 4.97
N ALA A 196 -4.55 -13.56 3.73
CA ALA A 196 -5.66 -14.07 2.92
C ALA A 196 -5.51 -15.57 2.57
N GLU A 197 -4.29 -16.09 2.53
CA GLU A 197 -4.03 -17.52 2.22
C GLU A 197 -4.39 -18.43 3.40
N ARG A 198 -4.32 -17.92 4.65
CA ARG A 198 -4.49 -18.75 5.87
C ARG A 198 -5.28 -18.04 6.96
N ARG A 199 -6.49 -17.57 6.68
CA ARG A 199 -7.28 -16.76 7.62
C ARG A 199 -7.41 -17.38 9.03
N GLY A 200 -7.61 -18.70 9.13
CA GLY A 200 -7.68 -19.40 10.42
C GLY A 200 -6.35 -19.42 11.19
N ASP A 201 -5.28 -19.89 10.54
CA ASP A 201 -3.94 -19.95 11.14
C ASP A 201 -3.41 -18.54 11.47
N ALA A 202 -3.67 -17.56 10.61
CA ALA A 202 -3.27 -16.17 10.80
C ALA A 202 -3.95 -15.54 12.01
N VAL A 203 -5.26 -15.80 12.22
CA VAL A 203 -5.97 -15.35 13.43
C VAL A 203 -5.37 -16.00 14.68
N ALA A 204 -5.11 -17.31 14.66
CA ALA A 204 -4.48 -18.01 15.78
C ALA A 204 -3.06 -17.48 16.05
N ALA A 205 -2.28 -17.20 15.01
CA ALA A 205 -0.95 -16.63 15.12
C ALA A 205 -0.98 -15.23 15.72
N VAL A 206 -1.89 -14.34 15.27
CA VAL A 206 -2.06 -13.00 15.84
C VAL A 206 -2.44 -13.07 17.32
N ALA A 207 -3.36 -13.96 17.69
CA ALA A 207 -3.72 -14.17 19.09
C ALA A 207 -2.52 -14.66 19.93
N ALA A 208 -1.73 -15.59 19.41
CA ALA A 208 -0.53 -16.09 20.08
C ALA A 208 0.55 -15.00 20.24
N MET A 209 0.75 -14.16 19.21
CA MET A 209 1.65 -12.99 19.28
C MET A 209 1.16 -11.98 20.32
N GLY A 210 -0.14 -11.71 20.37
CA GLY A 210 -0.77 -10.86 21.37
C GLY A 210 -0.53 -11.37 22.79
N GLU A 211 -0.76 -12.65 23.04
CA GLU A 211 -0.55 -13.27 24.36
C GLU A 211 0.94 -13.33 24.75
N LEU A 212 1.85 -13.50 23.79
CA LEU A 212 3.28 -13.42 24.03
C LEU A 212 3.70 -12.02 24.49
N VAL A 213 3.24 -10.97 23.78
CA VAL A 213 3.54 -9.58 24.13
C VAL A 213 2.86 -9.17 25.44
N ARG A 214 1.61 -9.57 25.67
CA ARG A 214 0.86 -9.28 26.91
C ARG A 214 1.57 -9.83 28.16
N ARG A 215 2.19 -11.01 28.07
CA ARG A 215 2.94 -11.61 29.18
C ARG A 215 4.35 -11.07 29.33
N GLY A 216 5.01 -10.75 28.22
CA GLY A 216 6.43 -10.39 28.20
C GLY A 216 6.72 -8.89 28.26
N CYS A 217 5.75 -8.03 27.96
CA CYS A 217 5.96 -6.59 27.86
C CYS A 217 5.11 -5.79 28.86
N ASP A 218 5.66 -4.68 29.34
CA ASP A 218 4.91 -3.69 30.12
C ASP A 218 4.07 -2.82 29.19
N LEU A 219 2.82 -3.24 28.95
CA LEU A 219 1.88 -2.52 28.10
C LEU A 219 1.56 -1.12 28.61
N ALA A 220 1.57 -0.92 29.93
CA ALA A 220 1.27 0.38 30.53
C ALA A 220 2.42 1.37 30.25
N ALA A 221 3.67 0.93 30.42
CA ALA A 221 4.85 1.74 30.10
C ALA A 221 4.95 2.03 28.59
N LEU A 222 4.66 1.05 27.74
CA LEU A 222 4.61 1.24 26.28
C LEU A 222 3.54 2.27 25.88
N LEU A 223 2.35 2.20 26.48
CA LEU A 223 1.28 3.17 26.23
C LEU A 223 1.63 4.57 26.78
N ALA A 224 2.26 4.64 27.95
CA ALA A 224 2.75 5.91 28.50
C ALA A 224 3.82 6.53 27.60
N LEU A 225 4.74 5.72 27.06
CA LEU A 225 5.73 6.17 26.08
C LEU A 225 5.04 6.73 24.82
N ALA A 226 4.06 6.00 24.28
CA ALA A 226 3.30 6.43 23.10
C ALA A 226 2.57 7.77 23.32
N ARG A 227 2.03 8.00 24.51
CA ARG A 227 1.38 9.27 24.90
C ARG A 227 2.36 10.44 25.02
N GLY A 228 3.66 10.16 25.17
CA GLY A 228 4.72 11.16 25.19
C GLY A 228 5.11 11.69 23.81
N ALA A 229 4.47 11.26 22.72
CA ALA A 229 4.67 11.82 21.38
C ALA A 229 4.04 13.22 21.27
N SER A 230 4.79 14.19 20.76
CA SER A 230 4.32 15.58 20.59
C SER A 230 3.17 15.67 19.59
N ASP A 231 2.47 16.81 19.52
CA ASP A 231 1.50 17.01 18.43
C ASP A 231 2.20 17.07 17.06
N LEU A 232 1.55 16.53 16.01
CA LEU A 232 2.06 16.59 14.63
C LEU A 232 1.75 17.94 13.98
N GLY A 233 0.62 18.55 14.34
CA GLY A 233 0.07 19.70 13.61
C GLY A 233 -0.32 19.35 12.17
N GLY A 234 -0.91 20.32 11.48
CA GLY A 234 -1.33 20.18 10.09
C GLY A 234 -2.67 19.46 9.91
N GLU A 235 -3.22 19.58 8.71
CA GLU A 235 -4.46 18.91 8.34
C GLU A 235 -4.18 17.45 7.96
N PRO A 236 -4.98 16.49 8.45
CA PRO A 236 -4.94 15.12 7.97
C PRO A 236 -5.13 15.06 6.46
N TRP A 237 -4.52 14.06 5.82
CA TRP A 237 -4.78 13.78 4.42
C TRP A 237 -6.27 13.46 4.22
N THR A 238 -6.86 13.92 3.12
CA THR A 238 -8.23 13.55 2.76
C THR A 238 -8.30 13.15 1.30
N ALA A 239 -9.03 12.07 1.01
CA ALA A 239 -9.31 11.66 -0.35
C ALA A 239 -10.10 12.72 -1.14
N SER A 240 -10.86 13.59 -0.44
CA SER A 240 -11.64 14.70 -1.01
C SER A 240 -10.81 15.91 -1.43
N GLY A 241 -9.51 15.96 -1.15
CA GLY A 241 -8.60 17.03 -1.57
C GLY A 241 -8.36 17.15 -3.08
N LEU A 242 -9.05 16.31 -3.88
CA LEU A 242 -9.08 16.33 -5.35
C LEU A 242 -9.58 17.69 -5.87
N ARG A 243 -8.67 18.65 -6.09
CA ARG A 243 -8.98 19.88 -6.85
C ARG A 243 -9.37 19.48 -8.26
N PRO A 244 -10.46 20.00 -8.87
CA PRO A 244 -10.88 19.65 -10.23
C PRO A 244 -9.75 19.84 -11.26
N SER A 245 -9.73 18.99 -12.30
CA SER A 245 -8.77 19.11 -13.40
C SER A 245 -9.03 20.43 -14.10
N PRO A 246 -8.01 21.19 -14.51
CA PRO A 246 -8.24 22.11 -15.61
C PRO A 246 -8.79 21.29 -16.80
N PRO A 247 -9.82 21.78 -17.51
CA PRO A 247 -10.37 21.07 -18.66
C PRO A 247 -9.28 20.78 -19.69
N SER A 248 -9.36 19.62 -20.34
CA SER A 248 -8.46 19.24 -21.42
C SER A 248 -8.51 20.28 -22.55
N PRO A 249 -7.40 20.58 -23.26
CA PRO A 249 -7.36 21.59 -24.31
C PRO A 249 -8.23 21.29 -25.56
N ASP A 250 -8.89 20.14 -25.63
CA ASP A 250 -9.62 19.68 -26.83
C ASP A 250 -11.00 20.37 -27.02
N GLY A 251 -11.18 21.58 -26.49
CA GLY A 251 -12.38 22.41 -26.64
C GLY A 251 -12.16 23.71 -27.41
N LEU A 252 -11.03 23.88 -28.10
CA LEU A 252 -10.85 24.96 -29.05
C LEU A 252 -11.34 24.48 -30.43
N ASP A 253 -12.57 24.85 -30.76
CA ASP A 253 -13.08 24.79 -32.12
C ASP A 253 -12.03 25.36 -33.08
N ALA A 254 -11.57 24.51 -34.01
CA ALA A 254 -10.73 24.94 -35.11
C ALA A 254 -11.47 26.06 -35.86
N PRO A 255 -10.85 27.24 -36.10
CA PRO A 255 -11.52 28.29 -36.84
C PRO A 255 -11.68 27.83 -38.30
N GLY A 256 -12.91 27.47 -38.66
CA GLY A 256 -13.29 27.18 -40.04
C GLY A 256 -13.06 28.38 -40.98
N PRO A 257 -12.90 28.14 -42.29
CA PRO A 257 -12.63 29.21 -43.25
C PRO A 257 -13.80 30.19 -43.31
N ARG A 258 -13.51 31.47 -43.10
CA ARG A 258 -14.48 32.57 -43.10
C ARG A 258 -15.06 32.75 -44.50
N THR A 259 -16.34 32.47 -44.65
CA THR A 259 -17.14 32.96 -45.78
C THR A 259 -17.70 34.33 -45.41
N ILE A 260 -17.37 35.33 -46.22
CA ILE A 260 -17.91 36.69 -46.10
C ILE A 260 -19.27 36.69 -46.78
N GLU A 261 -20.36 36.83 -46.03
CA GLU A 261 -21.65 37.26 -46.59
C GLU A 261 -22.36 38.26 -45.67
N ALA A 262 -23.24 39.02 -46.32
CA ALA A 262 -23.56 40.40 -46.04
C ALA A 262 -24.63 40.62 -44.97
N ARG A 263 -24.64 41.87 -44.50
CA ARG A 263 -25.57 42.49 -43.55
C ARG A 263 -27.04 42.26 -43.91
N GLY A 264 -27.84 41.87 -42.92
CA GLY A 264 -29.29 41.95 -42.93
C GLY A 264 -29.82 42.28 -41.53
N SER A 265 -30.37 43.48 -41.38
CA SER A 265 -31.01 44.04 -40.19
C SER A 265 -32.36 43.36 -39.88
N GLY A 266 -32.65 43.10 -38.60
CA GLY A 266 -33.99 42.68 -38.18
C GLY A 266 -34.16 42.60 -36.66
N SER A 267 -34.83 43.60 -36.10
CA SER A 267 -35.30 43.70 -34.72
C SER A 267 -36.38 42.67 -34.38
N GLY A 268 -36.46 42.19 -33.13
CA GLY A 268 -37.70 41.57 -32.65
C GLY A 268 -37.62 40.83 -31.32
N ALA A 269 -38.10 41.49 -30.26
CA ALA A 269 -38.87 40.95 -29.14
C ALA A 269 -38.28 39.81 -28.27
N HIS A 270 -37.88 40.21 -27.05
CA HIS A 270 -37.85 39.36 -25.87
C HIS A 270 -39.25 38.86 -25.51
N GLY A 271 -39.48 37.55 -25.65
CA GLY A 271 -40.60 36.84 -25.05
C GLY A 271 -40.09 36.00 -23.87
N GLU A 272 -40.55 36.33 -22.68
CA GLU A 272 -40.31 35.61 -21.43
C GLU A 272 -40.84 34.16 -21.53
N GLY A 273 -39.93 33.19 -21.45
CA GLY A 273 -40.23 31.76 -21.38
C GLY A 273 -39.78 31.19 -20.04
N LYS A 274 -40.75 31.00 -19.15
CA LYS A 274 -40.69 30.35 -17.84
C LYS A 274 -39.55 29.33 -17.67
N GLY A 275 -38.77 29.53 -16.61
CA GLY A 275 -37.81 28.57 -16.09
C GLY A 275 -38.48 27.21 -15.86
N ARG A 276 -38.07 26.24 -16.66
CA ARG A 276 -38.11 24.83 -16.27
C ARG A 276 -36.81 24.61 -15.51
N ASP A 277 -36.90 24.52 -14.19
CA ASP A 277 -35.89 23.84 -13.39
C ASP A 277 -35.89 22.38 -13.84
N GLY A 278 -35.12 22.12 -14.90
CA GLY A 278 -34.80 20.78 -15.35
C GLY A 278 -33.95 20.15 -14.28
N GLU A 279 -34.58 19.30 -13.46
CA GLU A 279 -33.90 18.32 -12.64
C GLU A 279 -33.00 17.51 -13.59
N GLN A 280 -31.71 17.85 -13.64
CA GLN A 280 -30.74 17.11 -14.43
C GLN A 280 -30.78 15.67 -13.92
N PRO A 281 -30.94 14.66 -14.81
CA PRO A 281 -30.96 13.28 -14.38
C PRO A 281 -29.67 13.01 -13.60
N ARG A 282 -29.80 12.61 -12.33
CA ARG A 282 -28.65 12.23 -11.51
C ARG A 282 -27.87 11.17 -12.28
N ARG A 283 -26.71 11.55 -12.83
CA ARG A 283 -25.82 10.61 -13.52
C ARG A 283 -25.54 9.46 -12.56
N ARG A 284 -25.76 8.22 -13.03
CA ARG A 284 -25.42 7.02 -12.26
C ARG A 284 -23.94 7.12 -11.89
N ARG A 285 -23.60 6.84 -10.64
CA ARG A 285 -22.21 6.71 -10.22
C ARG A 285 -21.59 5.52 -10.96
N PRO A 286 -20.37 5.65 -11.51
CA PRO A 286 -19.72 4.53 -12.16
C PRO A 286 -19.37 3.45 -11.13
N VAL A 287 -19.56 2.18 -11.49
CA VAL A 287 -19.17 1.05 -10.63
C VAL A 287 -17.72 0.68 -10.96
N VAL A 288 -16.82 0.76 -9.99
CA VAL A 288 -15.43 0.31 -10.14
C VAL A 288 -15.23 -0.98 -9.38
N ALA A 289 -15.01 -2.07 -10.13
CA ALA A 289 -14.68 -3.36 -9.56
C ALA A 289 -13.20 -3.38 -9.13
N VAL A 290 -12.92 -3.81 -7.90
CA VAL A 290 -11.56 -3.96 -7.37
C VAL A 290 -11.31 -5.43 -7.06
N ALA A 291 -10.32 -6.03 -7.71
CA ALA A 291 -9.96 -7.41 -7.41
C ALA A 291 -9.36 -7.50 -6.00
N GLY A 292 -9.86 -8.46 -5.22
CA GLY A 292 -9.36 -8.81 -3.90
C GLY A 292 -9.24 -10.32 -3.75
N GLY A 293 -9.22 -10.79 -2.50
CA GLY A 293 -9.12 -12.21 -2.19
C GLY A 293 -7.68 -12.74 -2.21
N PRO A 294 -7.49 -14.07 -2.04
CA PRO A 294 -6.17 -14.66 -1.84
C PRO A 294 -5.17 -14.43 -2.99
N ALA A 295 -5.64 -14.37 -4.24
CA ALA A 295 -4.78 -14.15 -5.40
C ALA A 295 -4.33 -12.68 -5.55
N PHE A 296 -5.14 -11.72 -5.10
CA PHE A 296 -4.92 -10.29 -5.31
C PHE A 296 -4.96 -9.53 -3.97
N THR A 297 -3.91 -9.70 -3.18
CA THR A 297 -3.83 -9.18 -1.82
C THR A 297 -3.09 -7.84 -1.71
N PHE A 298 -2.41 -7.39 -2.77
CA PHE A 298 -1.58 -6.19 -2.72
C PHE A 298 -2.35 -5.01 -3.28
N SER A 299 -2.87 -4.19 -2.38
CA SER A 299 -3.52 -2.92 -2.70
C SER A 299 -3.34 -1.96 -1.52
N TYR A 300 -3.22 -0.68 -1.81
CA TYR A 300 -3.20 0.35 -0.77
C TYR A 300 -4.64 0.75 -0.42
N THR A 301 -4.93 0.84 0.88
CA THR A 301 -6.26 1.22 1.41
C THR A 301 -6.76 2.53 0.77
N GLU A 302 -5.85 3.48 0.57
CA GLU A 302 -6.11 4.79 -0.01
C GLU A 302 -6.63 4.73 -1.45
N HIS A 303 -6.38 3.65 -2.21
CA HIS A 303 -6.87 3.53 -3.60
C HIS A 303 -8.40 3.48 -3.63
N ALA A 304 -9.01 2.65 -2.79
CA ALA A 304 -10.48 2.54 -2.71
C ALA A 304 -11.11 3.83 -2.16
N GLU A 305 -10.46 4.49 -1.20
CA GLU A 305 -10.90 5.78 -0.65
C GLU A 305 -10.88 6.87 -1.71
N LEU A 306 -9.83 6.93 -2.52
CA LEU A 306 -9.69 7.89 -3.63
C LEU A 306 -10.70 7.65 -4.75
N LEU A 307 -10.93 6.38 -5.14
CA LEU A 307 -11.96 6.04 -6.13
C LEU A 307 -13.37 6.44 -5.65
N THR A 308 -13.68 6.16 -4.38
CA THR A 308 -14.95 6.56 -3.76
C THR A 308 -15.09 8.08 -3.71
N ALA A 309 -14.04 8.79 -3.31
CA ALA A 309 -14.01 10.26 -3.27
C ALA A 309 -14.12 10.89 -4.67
N ALA A 310 -13.59 10.22 -5.70
CA ALA A 310 -13.76 10.61 -7.09
C ALA A 310 -15.18 10.34 -7.65
N GLY A 311 -16.06 9.70 -6.87
CA GLY A 311 -17.47 9.53 -7.19
C GLY A 311 -17.86 8.15 -7.72
N ALA A 312 -16.96 7.16 -7.66
CA ALA A 312 -17.29 5.78 -8.00
C ALA A 312 -17.95 5.03 -6.83
N ASP A 313 -18.79 4.07 -7.17
CA ASP A 313 -19.20 3.01 -6.24
C ASP A 313 -18.19 1.86 -6.38
N VAL A 314 -17.35 1.68 -5.35
CA VAL A 314 -16.26 0.70 -5.36
C VAL A 314 -16.77 -0.64 -4.84
N VAL A 315 -16.64 -1.70 -5.64
CA VAL A 315 -17.09 -3.05 -5.28
C VAL A 315 -15.93 -4.04 -5.37
N VAL A 316 -15.63 -4.72 -4.25
CA VAL A 316 -14.60 -5.75 -4.22
C VAL A 316 -15.17 -7.08 -4.70
N PHE A 317 -14.42 -7.80 -5.54
CA PHE A 317 -14.73 -9.17 -5.97
C PHE A 317 -13.48 -10.07 -5.85
N ASP A 318 -13.66 -11.37 -5.69
CA ASP A 318 -12.60 -12.36 -5.55
C ASP A 318 -12.50 -13.22 -6.82
N PRO A 319 -11.47 -13.04 -7.66
CA PRO A 319 -11.32 -13.80 -8.90
C PRO A 319 -11.21 -15.32 -8.74
N LEU A 320 -10.96 -15.83 -7.54
CA LEU A 320 -10.96 -17.27 -7.25
C LEU A 320 -12.35 -17.83 -6.95
N ARG A 321 -13.33 -16.97 -6.65
CA ARG A 321 -14.65 -17.39 -6.16
C ARG A 321 -15.80 -16.86 -7.02
N ASP A 322 -15.72 -15.60 -7.41
CA ASP A 322 -16.75 -14.94 -8.19
C ASP A 322 -16.62 -15.32 -9.66
N THR A 323 -17.71 -15.74 -10.29
CA THR A 323 -17.72 -16.16 -11.70
C THR A 323 -18.11 -15.04 -12.65
N ARG A 324 -18.43 -13.85 -12.12
CA ARG A 324 -18.85 -12.67 -12.88
C ARG A 324 -18.29 -11.42 -12.22
N LEU A 325 -18.08 -10.38 -13.02
CA LEU A 325 -17.84 -9.04 -12.50
C LEU A 325 -19.11 -8.51 -11.82
N PRO A 326 -18.99 -7.58 -10.84
CA PRO A 326 -20.14 -6.89 -10.27
C PRO A 326 -21.04 -6.26 -11.34
N ASP A 327 -22.35 -6.27 -11.11
CA ASP A 327 -23.32 -5.75 -12.07
C ASP A 327 -23.07 -4.27 -12.37
N GLY A 328 -23.02 -3.94 -13.67
CA GLY A 328 -22.80 -2.57 -14.12
C GLY A 328 -21.37 -2.07 -13.97
N THR A 329 -20.37 -2.96 -13.82
CA THR A 329 -18.95 -2.58 -13.78
C THR A 329 -18.57 -1.70 -14.98
N ASP A 330 -18.16 -0.46 -14.68
CA ASP A 330 -17.73 0.56 -15.64
C ASP A 330 -16.20 0.73 -15.67
N GLY A 331 -15.47 0.16 -14.69
CA GLY A 331 -14.02 0.14 -14.65
C GLY A 331 -13.48 -0.94 -13.71
N LEU A 332 -12.23 -1.35 -13.91
CA LEU A 332 -11.62 -2.47 -13.18
C LEU A 332 -10.22 -2.13 -12.67
N VAL A 333 -9.97 -2.38 -11.38
CA VAL A 333 -8.65 -2.26 -10.75
C VAL A 333 -8.20 -3.63 -10.24
N ILE A 334 -7.02 -4.07 -10.66
CA ILE A 334 -6.42 -5.35 -10.27
C ILE A 334 -5.06 -5.06 -9.66
N GLY A 335 -4.94 -5.21 -8.35
CA GLY A 335 -3.68 -5.01 -7.63
C GLY A 335 -2.68 -6.14 -7.83
N GLY A 336 -1.62 -6.11 -7.03
CA GLY A 336 -0.66 -7.21 -6.95
C GLY A 336 -1.16 -8.38 -6.11
N GLY A 337 -0.29 -9.36 -5.94
CA GLY A 337 -0.56 -10.57 -5.17
C GLY A 337 0.29 -11.72 -5.68
N PHE A 338 -0.22 -12.94 -5.53
CA PHE A 338 0.49 -14.17 -5.88
C PHE A 338 -0.33 -15.05 -6.84
N PRO A 339 -0.71 -14.53 -8.02
CA PRO A 339 -1.58 -15.24 -8.95
C PRO A 339 -0.93 -16.54 -9.46
N GLU A 340 0.40 -16.65 -9.43
CA GLU A 340 1.14 -17.85 -9.78
C GLU A 340 0.80 -19.05 -8.88
N VAL A 341 0.44 -18.79 -7.63
CA VAL A 341 0.05 -19.83 -6.66
C VAL A 341 -1.33 -20.40 -7.02
N TYR A 342 -2.17 -19.58 -7.63
CA TYR A 342 -3.56 -19.88 -7.96
C TYR A 342 -3.81 -19.95 -9.46
N ALA A 343 -2.75 -20.12 -10.27
CA ALA A 343 -2.86 -20.11 -11.72
C ALA A 343 -3.85 -21.15 -12.26
N PRO A 344 -3.92 -22.39 -11.73
CA PRO A 344 -4.94 -23.36 -12.13
C PRO A 344 -6.38 -22.90 -11.84
N GLU A 345 -6.63 -22.35 -10.64
CA GLU A 345 -7.95 -21.89 -10.22
C GLU A 345 -8.41 -20.66 -11.02
N LEU A 346 -7.51 -19.69 -11.21
CA LEU A 346 -7.77 -18.51 -12.05
C LEU A 346 -8.05 -18.91 -13.50
N SER A 347 -7.29 -19.87 -14.04
CA SER A 347 -7.46 -20.40 -15.40
C SER A 347 -8.81 -21.12 -15.56
N ALA A 348 -9.21 -21.90 -14.56
CA ALA A 348 -10.47 -22.62 -14.53
C ALA A 348 -11.71 -21.71 -14.46
N ASN A 349 -11.58 -20.50 -13.91
CA ASN A 349 -12.66 -19.51 -13.86
C ASN A 349 -12.88 -18.81 -15.22
N GLU A 350 -13.21 -19.61 -16.24
CA GLU A 350 -13.45 -19.14 -17.60
C GLU A 350 -14.52 -18.03 -17.69
N PRO A 351 -15.68 -18.12 -17.02
CA PRO A 351 -16.72 -17.08 -17.11
C PRO A 351 -16.21 -15.70 -16.69
N LEU A 352 -15.45 -15.62 -15.58
CA LEU A 352 -14.88 -14.36 -15.13
C LEU A 352 -13.78 -13.86 -16.08
N ARG A 353 -12.87 -14.74 -16.52
CA ARG A 353 -11.81 -14.37 -17.47
C ARG A 353 -12.38 -13.78 -18.76
N GLN A 354 -13.46 -14.38 -19.27
CA GLN A 354 -14.16 -13.86 -20.45
C GLN A 354 -14.79 -12.49 -20.17
N ALA A 355 -15.47 -12.31 -19.03
CA ALA A 355 -16.06 -11.03 -18.64
C ALA A 355 -15.02 -9.91 -18.50
N VAL A 356 -13.86 -10.20 -17.90
CA VAL A 356 -12.73 -9.25 -17.83
C VAL A 356 -12.21 -8.91 -19.23
N GLY A 357 -12.07 -9.91 -20.10
CA GLY A 357 -11.67 -9.70 -21.48
C GLY A 357 -12.66 -8.86 -22.29
N GLU A 358 -13.97 -9.04 -22.06
CA GLU A 358 -15.03 -8.25 -22.68
C GLU A 358 -15.02 -6.80 -22.20
N LEU A 359 -14.88 -6.58 -20.89
CA LEU A 359 -14.77 -5.24 -20.32
C LEU A 359 -13.55 -4.49 -20.88
N ALA A 360 -12.38 -5.14 -20.94
CA ALA A 360 -11.18 -4.50 -21.50
C ALA A 360 -11.38 -4.13 -22.98
N ARG A 361 -11.98 -5.04 -23.77
CA ARG A 361 -12.25 -4.82 -25.21
C ARG A 361 -13.29 -3.74 -25.49
N SER A 362 -14.19 -3.45 -24.55
CA SER A 362 -15.17 -2.36 -24.70
C SER A 362 -14.51 -0.97 -24.61
N GLY A 363 -13.27 -0.90 -24.13
CA GLY A 363 -12.55 0.36 -23.90
C GLY A 363 -12.74 0.92 -22.48
N ALA A 364 -13.44 0.20 -21.59
CA ALA A 364 -13.55 0.58 -20.19
C ALA A 364 -12.15 0.68 -19.54
N PRO A 365 -11.95 1.62 -18.60
CA PRO A 365 -10.66 1.77 -17.93
C PRO A 365 -10.33 0.53 -17.08
N VAL A 366 -9.14 -0.03 -17.32
CA VAL A 366 -8.58 -1.14 -16.54
C VAL A 366 -7.20 -0.76 -16.03
N ALA A 367 -7.00 -0.81 -14.72
CA ALA A 367 -5.71 -0.57 -14.06
C ALA A 367 -5.21 -1.88 -13.47
N ALA A 368 -4.02 -2.33 -13.89
CA ALA A 368 -3.47 -3.60 -13.45
C ALA A 368 -2.01 -3.46 -13.00
N GLU A 369 -1.72 -3.84 -11.77
CA GLU A 369 -0.38 -3.77 -11.19
C GLU A 369 0.15 -5.17 -10.87
N CYS A 370 1.41 -5.47 -11.20
CA CYS A 370 2.11 -6.73 -10.92
C CYS A 370 1.27 -7.98 -11.24
N ALA A 371 0.68 -8.64 -10.25
CA ALA A 371 -0.21 -9.78 -10.44
C ALA A 371 -1.33 -9.52 -11.45
N GLY A 372 -1.91 -8.31 -11.43
CA GLY A 372 -2.94 -7.91 -12.38
C GLY A 372 -2.42 -7.94 -13.82
N LEU A 373 -1.18 -7.51 -14.06
CA LEU A 373 -0.55 -7.62 -15.38
C LEU A 373 -0.50 -9.08 -15.85
N LEU A 374 -0.13 -10.01 -14.95
CA LEU A 374 -0.06 -11.44 -15.27
C LEU A 374 -1.44 -12.02 -15.60
N TYR A 375 -2.47 -11.63 -14.84
CA TYR A 375 -3.83 -12.09 -15.06
C TYR A 375 -4.44 -11.56 -16.37
N LEU A 376 -4.00 -10.39 -16.85
CA LEU A 376 -4.41 -9.84 -18.14
C LEU A 376 -3.66 -10.43 -19.34
N ALA A 377 -2.52 -11.12 -19.13
CA ALA A 377 -1.75 -11.78 -20.19
C ALA A 377 -2.53 -12.93 -20.87
N ARG A 378 -1.98 -13.51 -21.96
CA ARG A 378 -2.53 -14.72 -22.60
C ARG A 378 -2.43 -15.93 -21.68
N SER A 379 -1.29 -16.07 -21.01
CA SER A 379 -1.03 -17.18 -20.11
C SER A 379 -0.05 -16.82 -19.00
N LEU A 380 -0.09 -17.60 -17.92
CA LEU A 380 0.89 -17.62 -16.83
C LEU A 380 1.34 -19.07 -16.63
N ASP A 381 2.61 -19.37 -16.88
CA ASP A 381 3.18 -20.73 -16.83
C ASP A 381 2.35 -21.75 -17.63
N GLY A 382 1.88 -21.34 -18.81
CA GLY A 382 1.06 -22.16 -19.71
C GLY A 382 -0.41 -22.27 -19.34
N GLN A 383 -0.83 -21.77 -18.17
CA GLN A 383 -2.24 -21.67 -17.78
C GLN A 383 -2.90 -20.47 -18.46
N LYS A 384 -4.10 -20.66 -19.03
CA LYS A 384 -4.82 -19.62 -19.77
C LYS A 384 -5.28 -18.52 -18.83
N MET A 385 -4.94 -17.27 -19.15
CA MET A 385 -5.34 -16.08 -18.38
C MET A 385 -6.41 -15.30 -19.18
N CYS A 386 -6.62 -14.00 -18.93
CA CYS A 386 -7.71 -13.25 -19.58
C CYS A 386 -7.47 -13.02 -21.09
N GLY A 387 -6.22 -13.04 -21.55
CA GLY A 387 -5.88 -12.82 -22.96
C GLY A 387 -6.18 -11.42 -23.47
N VAL A 388 -6.15 -10.42 -22.57
CA VAL A 388 -6.33 -9.00 -22.90
C VAL A 388 -5.07 -8.45 -23.54
N LEU A 389 -3.91 -8.86 -23.03
CA LEU A 389 -2.60 -8.45 -23.51
C LEU A 389 -1.97 -9.58 -24.33
N ASP A 390 -1.37 -9.23 -25.46
CA ASP A 390 -0.62 -10.16 -26.31
C ASP A 390 0.76 -10.45 -25.72
N ALA A 391 0.78 -10.98 -24.49
CA ALA A 391 1.98 -11.31 -23.75
C ALA A 391 1.82 -12.65 -22.99
N GLU A 392 2.94 -13.26 -22.65
CA GLU A 392 3.00 -14.47 -21.82
C GLU A 392 3.79 -14.17 -20.54
N ALA A 393 3.26 -14.64 -19.43
CA ALA A 393 3.90 -14.55 -18.13
C ALA A 393 4.46 -15.91 -17.72
N ARG A 394 5.57 -15.90 -17.00
CA ARG A 394 6.17 -17.10 -16.42
C ARG A 394 6.91 -16.82 -15.14
N MET A 395 7.07 -17.83 -14.31
CA MET A 395 7.98 -17.76 -13.17
C MET A 395 9.43 -17.59 -13.65
N GLY A 396 10.11 -16.64 -13.03
CA GLY A 396 11.51 -16.29 -13.26
C GLY A 396 12.42 -16.84 -12.16
N ALA A 397 13.72 -16.85 -12.45
CA ALA A 397 14.72 -17.37 -11.51
C ALA A 397 15.02 -16.39 -10.36
N ALA A 398 15.00 -15.08 -10.65
CA ALA A 398 15.41 -14.02 -9.74
C ALA A 398 14.23 -13.21 -9.19
N LEU A 399 14.35 -12.76 -7.95
CA LEU A 399 13.43 -11.80 -7.36
C LEU A 399 13.82 -10.40 -7.81
N THR A 400 12.88 -9.68 -8.42
CA THR A 400 12.97 -8.25 -8.67
C THR A 400 12.30 -7.53 -7.51
N LEU A 401 13.10 -6.76 -6.78
CA LEU A 401 12.64 -5.91 -5.69
C LEU A 401 13.28 -4.53 -5.80
N GLY A 402 12.48 -3.48 -5.66
CA GLY A 402 12.99 -2.17 -5.33
C GLY A 402 12.20 -1.02 -5.93
N TYR A 403 12.53 0.17 -5.46
CA TYR A 403 11.90 1.40 -5.88
C TYR A 403 12.25 1.82 -7.31
N ARG A 404 11.32 2.52 -7.96
CA ARG A 404 11.44 3.04 -9.32
C ARG A 404 10.94 4.48 -9.38
N ASP A 405 11.65 5.29 -10.16
CA ASP A 405 11.16 6.56 -10.68
C ASP A 405 10.64 6.31 -12.10
N ALA A 406 9.36 6.61 -12.34
CA ALA A 406 8.66 6.31 -13.57
C ALA A 406 8.05 7.58 -14.19
N VAL A 407 8.00 7.61 -15.52
CA VAL A 407 7.31 8.62 -16.33
C VAL A 407 6.30 7.92 -17.23
N ALA A 408 5.06 8.38 -17.23
CA ALA A 408 4.08 7.94 -18.21
C ALA A 408 4.56 8.37 -19.61
N VAL A 409 4.77 7.43 -20.51
CA VAL A 409 5.28 7.73 -21.88
C VAL A 409 4.16 8.04 -22.87
N SER A 410 2.92 7.79 -22.49
CA SER A 410 1.72 8.03 -23.28
C SER A 410 0.52 8.35 -22.38
N ASP A 411 -0.54 8.87 -22.99
CA ASP A 411 -1.82 9.02 -22.33
C ASP A 411 -2.48 7.66 -22.09
N SER A 412 -3.00 7.46 -20.89
CA SER A 412 -3.70 6.23 -20.47
C SER A 412 -4.90 6.55 -19.57
N ALA A 413 -5.59 5.52 -19.08
CA ALA A 413 -6.66 5.66 -18.10
C ALA A 413 -6.17 6.24 -16.75
N LEU A 414 -4.91 6.00 -16.39
CA LEU A 414 -4.34 6.44 -15.11
C LEU A 414 -3.60 7.78 -15.19
N ALA A 415 -2.92 8.04 -16.30
CA ALA A 415 -1.99 9.17 -16.40
C ALA A 415 -2.04 9.84 -17.77
N VAL A 416 -1.62 11.11 -17.83
CA VAL A 416 -1.27 11.80 -19.08
C VAL A 416 0.21 11.61 -19.37
N ALA A 417 0.61 11.71 -20.63
CA ALA A 417 2.02 11.64 -21.00
C ALA A 417 2.84 12.67 -20.21
N GLY A 418 3.97 12.24 -19.64
CA GLY A 418 4.85 13.06 -18.81
C GLY A 418 4.54 13.06 -17.31
N THR A 419 3.42 12.48 -16.86
CA THR A 419 3.16 12.29 -15.42
C THR A 419 4.29 11.49 -14.79
N ARG A 420 4.86 12.02 -13.70
CA ARG A 420 5.96 11.41 -12.94
C ARG A 420 5.41 10.77 -11.69
N LEU A 421 5.78 9.51 -11.45
CA LEU A 421 5.42 8.80 -10.24
C LEU A 421 6.63 8.06 -9.70
N ARG A 422 6.55 7.77 -8.40
CA ARG A 422 7.39 6.79 -7.75
C ARG A 422 6.58 5.54 -7.49
N GLY A 423 7.21 4.41 -7.70
CA GLY A 423 6.61 3.11 -7.46
C GLY A 423 7.65 2.13 -6.95
N HIS A 424 7.25 0.88 -6.81
CA HIS A 424 8.19 -0.21 -6.57
C HIS A 424 7.80 -1.43 -7.39
N GLU A 425 8.79 -2.26 -7.67
CA GLU A 425 8.58 -3.59 -8.23
C GLU A 425 8.82 -4.62 -7.12
N PHE A 426 7.95 -5.62 -7.05
CA PHE A 426 8.11 -6.79 -6.20
C PHE A 426 7.51 -8.01 -6.89
N HIS A 427 8.33 -8.74 -7.65
CA HIS A 427 7.88 -9.92 -8.39
C HIS A 427 9.05 -10.87 -8.68
N ARG A 428 8.72 -12.16 -8.86
CA ARG A 428 9.64 -13.17 -9.36
C ARG A 428 9.25 -13.67 -10.75
N THR A 429 8.31 -13.02 -11.40
CA THR A 429 7.80 -13.38 -12.72
C THR A 429 8.43 -12.51 -13.81
N VAL A 430 8.37 -13.00 -15.04
CA VAL A 430 8.75 -12.27 -16.25
C VAL A 430 7.54 -12.27 -17.18
N VAL A 431 7.30 -11.14 -17.86
CA VAL A 431 6.30 -11.01 -18.93
C VAL A 431 7.03 -10.74 -20.24
N GLU A 432 6.69 -11.49 -21.29
CA GLU A 432 7.28 -11.38 -22.63
C GLU A 432 6.17 -11.15 -23.69
N PRO A 433 6.27 -10.08 -24.50
CA PRO A 433 7.24 -8.99 -24.39
C PRO A 433 7.06 -8.18 -23.09
N GLY A 434 8.13 -7.56 -22.57
CA GLY A 434 8.05 -6.78 -21.31
C GLY A 434 7.32 -5.43 -21.43
N ALA A 435 7.01 -5.02 -22.66
CA ALA A 435 6.18 -3.86 -22.95
C ALA A 435 5.40 -4.07 -24.25
N GLY A 436 4.23 -3.45 -24.35
CA GLY A 436 3.44 -3.41 -25.57
C GLY A 436 3.96 -2.38 -26.59
N PRO A 437 3.27 -2.23 -27.75
CA PRO A 437 3.58 -1.19 -28.73
C PRO A 437 3.58 0.23 -28.13
N VAL A 438 2.74 0.43 -27.11
CA VAL A 438 2.75 1.62 -26.25
C VAL A 438 3.01 1.15 -24.83
N ALA A 439 4.13 1.58 -24.26
CA ALA A 439 4.50 1.24 -22.90
C ALA A 439 3.71 2.07 -21.87
N ALA A 440 3.54 1.52 -20.68
CA ALA A 440 2.95 2.24 -19.54
C ALA A 440 3.93 3.26 -18.97
N TRP A 441 5.18 2.81 -18.74
CA TRP A 441 6.20 3.60 -18.06
C TRP A 441 7.52 3.61 -18.80
N GLY A 442 8.19 4.75 -18.75
CA GLY A 442 9.62 4.88 -18.94
C GLY A 442 10.28 4.98 -17.57
N MET A 443 11.24 4.10 -17.29
CA MET A 443 11.98 4.06 -16.04
C MET A 443 13.45 4.40 -16.28
N HIS A 444 14.10 5.06 -15.32
CA HIS A 444 15.54 5.38 -15.41
C HIS A 444 16.42 4.48 -14.55
N ARG A 445 15.89 3.94 -13.44
CA ARG A 445 16.63 3.13 -12.47
C ARG A 445 15.98 1.76 -12.31
N PRO A 446 16.78 0.68 -12.11
CA PRO A 446 18.25 0.66 -12.11
C PRO A 446 18.87 0.92 -13.50
N GLU A 447 18.10 0.73 -14.57
CA GLU A 447 18.51 1.00 -15.95
C GLU A 447 17.37 1.66 -16.73
N ARG A 448 17.70 2.27 -17.87
CA ARG A 448 16.69 2.88 -18.74
C ARG A 448 15.94 1.79 -19.49
N ARG A 449 14.62 1.73 -19.30
CA ARG A 449 13.75 0.82 -20.05
C ARG A 449 12.33 1.36 -20.18
N LEU A 450 11.63 0.81 -21.17
CA LEU A 450 10.17 0.88 -21.27
C LEU A 450 9.59 -0.36 -20.61
N GLU A 451 8.48 -0.21 -19.93
CA GLU A 451 7.81 -1.31 -19.21
C GLU A 451 6.29 -1.13 -19.25
N GLY A 452 5.60 -2.27 -19.33
CA GLY A 452 4.16 -2.33 -19.24
C GLY A 452 3.44 -2.02 -20.55
N PHE A 453 2.12 -1.91 -20.46
CA PHE A 453 1.21 -1.89 -21.59
C PHE A 453 0.17 -0.79 -21.41
N VAL A 454 -0.02 -0.01 -22.46
CA VAL A 454 -1.19 0.85 -22.63
C VAL A 454 -1.89 0.43 -23.93
N GLN A 455 -3.13 -0.01 -23.82
CA GLN A 455 -3.94 -0.42 -24.97
C GLN A 455 -5.41 -0.16 -24.70
N GLN A 456 -6.05 0.66 -25.54
CA GLN A 456 -7.43 1.09 -25.33
C GLN A 456 -7.62 1.72 -23.93
N GLY A 457 -8.48 1.15 -23.08
CA GLY A 457 -8.69 1.56 -21.69
C GLY A 457 -7.70 0.94 -20.69
N VAL A 458 -6.86 -0.01 -21.11
CA VAL A 458 -5.98 -0.77 -20.23
C VAL A 458 -4.66 -0.04 -19.97
N HIS A 459 -4.29 0.07 -18.70
CA HIS A 459 -2.96 0.41 -18.22
C HIS A 459 -2.48 -0.73 -17.32
N ALA A 460 -1.45 -1.48 -17.73
CA ALA A 460 -0.93 -2.63 -17.00
C ALA A 460 0.60 -2.59 -16.86
N SER A 461 1.13 -2.86 -15.68
CA SER A 461 2.57 -2.74 -15.39
C SER A 461 2.96 -3.56 -14.15
N TYR A 462 4.22 -3.98 -14.04
CA TYR A 462 4.78 -4.48 -12.78
C TYR A 462 4.91 -3.44 -11.67
N LEU A 463 4.83 -2.15 -12.02
CA LEU A 463 4.99 -1.05 -11.11
C LEU A 463 3.79 -0.92 -10.18
N HIS A 464 4.03 -1.06 -8.88
CA HIS A 464 3.10 -0.68 -7.85
C HIS A 464 3.19 0.80 -7.55
N THR A 465 2.06 1.50 -7.59
CA THR A 465 1.98 2.93 -7.31
C THR A 465 1.09 3.19 -6.10
N HIS A 466 1.36 4.28 -5.37
CA HIS A 466 0.52 4.70 -4.26
C HIS A 466 -0.23 5.98 -4.63
N TRP A 467 -1.51 5.87 -4.98
CA TRP A 467 -2.26 6.98 -5.59
C TRP A 467 -2.47 8.20 -4.68
N ALA A 468 -2.25 8.07 -3.37
CA ALA A 468 -2.23 9.23 -2.48
C ALA A 468 -1.12 10.25 -2.82
N ALA A 469 -0.05 9.81 -3.50
CA ALA A 469 1.02 10.69 -3.99
C ALA A 469 0.56 11.59 -5.14
N GLU A 470 -0.36 11.10 -5.98
CA GLU A 470 -0.95 11.83 -7.09
C GLU A 470 -2.45 11.48 -7.20
N PRO A 471 -3.30 12.09 -6.35
CA PRO A 471 -4.73 11.78 -6.31
C PRO A 471 -5.45 11.96 -7.66
N GLY A 472 -4.91 12.79 -8.55
CA GLY A 472 -5.44 13.00 -9.90
C GLY A 472 -5.58 11.71 -10.72
N ILE A 473 -4.81 10.67 -10.41
CA ILE A 473 -4.90 9.34 -11.05
C ILE A 473 -6.27 8.71 -10.83
N ALA A 474 -6.72 8.62 -9.57
CA ALA A 474 -7.99 7.99 -9.23
C ALA A 474 -9.17 8.74 -9.86
N ARG A 475 -9.12 10.07 -9.84
CA ARG A 475 -10.13 10.89 -10.51
C ARG A 475 -10.15 10.64 -12.01
N ARG A 476 -9.00 10.68 -12.68
CA ARG A 476 -8.93 10.44 -14.13
C ARG A 476 -9.50 9.07 -14.48
N PHE A 477 -9.18 8.05 -13.68
CA PHE A 477 -9.71 6.70 -13.85
C PHE A 477 -11.25 6.70 -13.78
N VAL A 478 -11.83 7.31 -12.75
CA VAL A 478 -13.30 7.40 -12.57
C VAL A 478 -13.98 8.24 -13.67
N GLU A 479 -13.37 9.35 -14.09
CA GLU A 479 -13.87 10.16 -15.22
C GLU A 479 -13.94 9.34 -16.52
N ARG A 480 -12.99 8.42 -16.73
CA ARG A 480 -12.96 7.52 -17.89
C ARG A 480 -14.02 6.40 -17.82
N CYS A 481 -14.56 6.08 -16.64
CA CYS A 481 -15.69 5.15 -16.51
C CYS A 481 -17.02 5.75 -17.01
N THR A 482 -17.11 7.08 -17.14
CA THR A 482 -18.37 7.79 -17.44
C THR A 482 -18.47 8.27 -18.90
N ARG A 483 -17.50 7.91 -19.74
CA ARG A 483 -17.44 8.20 -21.16
C ARG A 483 -17.89 6.98 -21.95
#